data_AF-A0A8S3D2F1-F1
#
_entry.id   AF-A0A8S3D2F1-F1
#
_cell.length_a   1.000
_cell.length_b   1.000
_cell.length_c   1.000
_cell.angle_alpha   90.00
_cell.angle_beta   90.00
_cell.angle_gamma   90.00
#
_symmetry.space_group_name_H-M   'P 1'
#
loop_
_entity.id
_entity.type
_entity.pdbx_description
1 polymer ?
#
loop_
_entity_poly.entity_id
_entity_poly.type
_entity_poly.pdbx_seq_one_letter_code
_entity_poly.pdbx_strand_id
1 'polypeptide(L)' 'MNGQGSCMWPNGDRYDGYWKDDRKNGQGTYYFSDGKTSNGIWIDDIIQEPEVITTPSSNHEKEHTTEAIPQDQ' A
#
# COMPACT_ATOMS: atom_id res chain seq x y z
N MET A 1 16.83 8.20 3.62
CA MET A 1 16.75 7.58 2.28
C MET A 1 15.47 8.05 1.59
N ASN A 2 15.54 8.34 0.28
CA ASN A 2 14.40 8.78 -0.53
C ASN A 2 14.24 7.85 -1.73
N GLY A 3 13.03 7.33 -1.98
CA GLY A 3 12.77 6.44 -3.11
C GLY A 3 11.90 5.24 -2.76
N GLN A 4 11.58 4.41 -3.76
CA GLN A 4 10.87 3.16 -3.51
C GLN A 4 11.78 2.13 -2.85
N GLY A 5 11.26 1.44 -1.84
CA GLY A 5 12.01 0.43 -1.11
C GLY A 5 11.11 -0.45 -0.27
N SER A 6 11.66 -1.59 0.13
CA SER A 6 11.03 -2.52 1.05
C SER A 6 11.80 -2.56 2.37
N CYS A 7 11.08 -2.55 3.49
CA CYS A 7 11.63 -2.77 4.82
C CYS A 7 10.92 -3.97 5.44
N MET A 8 11.68 -4.92 5.95
CA MET A 8 11.17 -6.06 6.70
C MET A 8 11.71 -5.95 8.12
N TRP A 9 10.80 -6.05 9.09
CA TRP A 9 11.13 -5.96 10.50
C TRP A 9 11.31 -7.34 11.11
N PRO A 10 12.10 -7.47 12.20
CA PRO A 10 12.29 -8.76 12.89
C PRO A 10 11.01 -9.38 13.46
N ASN A 11 9.96 -8.58 13.65
CA ASN A 11 8.64 -9.06 14.09
C ASN A 11 7.85 -9.76 12.97
N GLY A 12 8.34 -9.73 11.73
CA GLY A 12 7.68 -10.30 10.56
C GLY A 12 6.78 -9.31 9.80
N ASP A 13 6.65 -8.07 10.28
CA ASP A 13 6.00 -7.02 9.50
C ASP A 13 6.88 -6.64 8.31
N ARG A 14 6.25 -6.15 7.25
CA ARG A 14 6.93 -5.64 6.06
C ARG A 14 6.22 -4.41 5.51
N TYR A 15 6.97 -3.46 5.00
CA TYR A 15 6.44 -2.34 4.24
C TYR A 15 7.11 -2.27 2.88
N ASP A 16 6.29 -2.20 1.83
CA ASP A 16 6.73 -1.91 0.48
C ASP A 16 6.12 -0.59 0.03
N GLY A 17 6.95 0.41 -0.25
CA GLY A 17 6.42 1.70 -0.65
C GLY A 17 7.48 2.74 -0.88
N TYR A 18 7.05 3.99 -1.01
CA TYR A 18 7.98 5.10 -1.11
C TYR A 18 8.45 5.50 0.31
N TRP A 19 9.72 5.87 0.38
CA TRP A 19 10.39 6.32 1.58
C TRP A 19 10.84 7.75 1.35
N LYS A 20 10.68 8.57 2.39
CA LYS A 20 11.19 9.93 2.43
C LYS A 20 11.77 10.18 3.80
N ASP A 21 13.02 10.63 3.86
CA ASP A 21 13.72 10.95 5.11
C ASP A 21 13.68 9.81 6.14
N ASP A 22 13.83 8.56 5.64
CA ASP A 22 13.77 7.32 6.44
C ASP A 22 12.41 7.01 7.07
N ARG A 23 11.35 7.66 6.57
CA ARG A 23 9.95 7.42 6.94
C ARG A 23 9.14 6.92 5.75
N LYS A 24 8.08 6.18 6.05
CA LYS A 24 7.10 5.75 5.05
C LYS A 24 6.38 6.99 4.51
N ASN A 25 6.35 7.15 3.20
CA ASN A 25 5.78 8.32 2.56
C ASN A 25 5.22 7.98 1.18
N GLY A 26 4.17 8.66 0.71
CA GLY A 26 3.53 8.35 -0.56
C GLY A 26 2.84 6.97 -0.57
N GLN A 27 2.65 6.41 -1.75
CA GLN A 27 1.95 5.14 -1.90
C GLN A 27 2.77 3.97 -1.33
N GLY A 28 2.13 3.13 -0.51
CA GLY A 28 2.76 1.94 0.03
C GLY A 28 1.79 0.93 0.64
N THR A 29 2.29 -0.28 0.79
CA THR A 29 1.59 -1.45 1.32
C THR A 29 2.32 -1.95 2.55
N TYR A 30 1.59 -2.07 3.65
CA TYR A 30 2.07 -2.65 4.90
C TYR A 30 1.50 -4.07 5.06
N TYR A 31 2.38 -5.03 5.24
CA TYR A 31 2.07 -6.42 5.52
C TYR A 31 2.33 -6.65 7.00
N PHE A 32 1.28 -7.04 7.71
CA PHE A 32 1.37 -7.40 9.11
C PHE A 32 1.80 -8.86 9.23
N SER A 33 2.56 -9.15 10.28
CA SER A 33 2.98 -10.52 10.62
C SER A 33 1.79 -11.47 10.89
N ASP A 34 0.60 -10.91 11.17
CA ASP A 34 -0.65 -11.66 11.37
C ASP A 34 -1.33 -12.06 10.04
N GLY A 35 -0.75 -11.71 8.89
CA GLY A 35 -1.25 -12.00 7.56
C GLY A 35 -2.19 -10.94 6.98
N LYS A 36 -2.50 -9.87 7.73
CA LYS A 36 -3.24 -8.73 7.19
C LYS A 36 -2.35 -7.89 6.28
N THR A 37 -2.97 -7.20 5.34
CA THR A 37 -2.30 -6.22 4.49
C THR A 37 -3.08 -4.90 4.54
N SER A 38 -2.38 -3.77 4.49
CA SER A 38 -2.98 -2.44 4.38
C SER A 38 -2.26 -1.62 3.33
N ASN A 39 -2.97 -1.23 2.28
CA ASN A 39 -2.45 -0.32 1.26
C ASN A 39 -3.00 1.09 1.48
N GLY A 40 -2.22 2.10 1.11
CA GLY A 40 -2.69 3.49 1.19
C GLY A 40 -1.58 4.51 0.94
N ILE A 41 -1.92 5.77 1.17
CA ILE A 41 -0.97 6.88 1.15
C ILE A 41 -0.42 7.11 2.55
N TRP A 42 0.91 7.11 2.66
CA TRP A 42 1.67 7.32 3.88
C TRP A 42 2.20 8.76 3.91
N ILE A 43 2.11 9.41 5.06
CA ILE A 43 2.69 10.72 5.31
C ILE A 43 3.37 10.65 6.66
N ASP A 44 4.69 10.75 6.67
CA ASP A 44 5.52 10.70 7.89
C ASP A 44 5.15 9.54 8.83
N ASP A 45 5.11 8.32 8.28
CA ASP A 45 4.75 7.06 8.95
C ASP A 45 3.27 6.87 9.31
N ILE A 46 2.40 7.83 8.99
CA ILE A 46 0.96 7.74 9.21
C ILE A 46 0.25 7.40 7.90
N ILE A 47 -0.59 6.37 7.91
CA ILE A 47 -1.44 6.02 6.76
C ILE A 47 -2.71 6.88 6.79
N GLN A 48 -2.97 7.60 5.69
CA GLN A 48 -4.10 8.52 5.57
C GLN A 48 -5.35 7.85 5.03
N GLU A 49 -5.17 6.97 4.04
CA GLU A 49 -6.26 6.23 3.39
C GLU A 49 -5.98 4.72 3.50
N PRO A 50 -6.07 4.14 4.71
CA PRO A 50 -5.84 2.72 4.91
C PRO A 50 -6.97 1.91 4.29
N GLU A 51 -6.68 1.29 3.17
CA GLU A 51 -7.46 0.19 2.68
C GLU A 51 -6.95 -1.11 3.31
N VAL A 52 -7.77 -1.68 4.19
CA VAL A 52 -7.44 -2.92 4.89
C VAL A 52 -7.82 -4.10 4.00
N ILE A 53 -6.82 -4.76 3.42
CA ILE A 53 -6.96 -6.00 2.66
C ILE A 53 -6.59 -7.15 3.61
N THR A 54 -7.59 -7.69 4.32
CA THR A 54 -7.42 -8.93 5.11
C THR A 54 -7.90 -10.10 4.26
N THR A 55 -7.01 -10.93 3.73
CA THR A 55 -7.41 -12.14 3.00
C THR A 55 -7.61 -13.30 3.98
N PRO A 56 -8.68 -14.08 3.80
CA PRO A 56 -8.54 -15.32 3.02
C PRO A 56 -9.62 -15.39 1.94
N SER A 57 -9.24 -15.15 0.67
CA SER A 57 -10.05 -15.36 -0.54
C SER A 57 -11.57 -15.16 -0.41
N SER A 58 -12.06 -13.93 -0.64
CA SER A 58 -13.46 -13.74 -1.03
C SER A 58 -13.55 -12.63 -2.05
N ASN A 59 -14.07 -12.98 -3.22
CA ASN A 59 -14.55 -12.06 -4.24
C ASN A 59 -15.36 -10.93 -3.59
N HIS A 60 -14.96 -9.68 -3.78
CA HIS A 60 -15.83 -8.50 -3.84
C HIS A 60 -15.05 -7.39 -4.55
N GLU A 61 -15.32 -7.26 -5.84
CA GLU A 61 -15.51 -6.00 -6.56
C GLU A 61 -14.71 -4.80 -6.02
N LYS A 62 -13.41 -4.80 -6.29
CA LYS A 62 -12.77 -3.55 -6.69
C LYS A 62 -13.17 -3.31 -8.13
N GLU A 63 -14.35 -2.72 -8.34
CA GLU A 63 -14.56 -1.94 -9.56
C GLU A 63 -13.57 -0.75 -9.50
N HIS A 64 -12.32 -1.02 -9.85
CA HIS A 64 -11.47 -0.01 -10.46
C HIS A 64 -11.81 -0.07 -11.94
N THR A 65 -12.98 0.45 -12.31
CA THR A 65 -13.23 0.90 -13.66
C THR A 65 -12.23 2.04 -13.91
N THR A 66 -11.02 1.69 -14.33
CA THR A 66 -10.25 2.57 -15.18
C THR A 66 -11.09 2.71 -16.44
N GLU A 67 -11.98 3.70 -16.45
CA GLU A 67 -12.51 4.25 -17.69
C GLU A 67 -11.30 4.75 -18.47
N ALA A 68 -10.78 3.89 -19.34
CA ALA A 68 -9.96 4.32 -20.45
C ALA A 68 -10.83 5.30 -21.24
N ILE A 69 -10.61 6.61 -21.05
CA ILE A 69 -11.17 7.64 -21.91
C ILE A 69 -10.77 7.24 -23.34
N PRO A 70 -11.70 6.83 -24.23
CA PRO A 70 -11.33 6.66 -25.61
C PRO A 70 -10.90 8.04 -26.13
N GLN A 71 -9.63 8.14 -26.53
CA GLN A 71 -9.14 9.25 -27.33
C GLN A 71 -9.82 9.11 -28.70
N ASP A 72 -11.02 9.66 -28.83
CA ASP A 72 -11.69 9.78 -30.12
C ASP A 72 -10.87 10.76 -30.99
N GLN A 73 -10.47 10.29 -32.18
CA GLN A 73 -9.77 11.02 -33.23
C GLN A 73 -10.75 11.39 -34.33
#